data_AF-A0AAN5BZ56-F1
#
_entry.id   AF-A0AAN5BZ56-F1
#
_cell.length_a   1.000
_cell.length_b   1.000
_cell.length_c   1.000
_cell.angle_alpha   90.00
_cell.angle_beta   90.00
_cell.angle_gamma   90.00
#
_symmetry.space_group_name_H-M   'P 1'
#
loop_
_entity.id
_entity.type
_entity.pdbx_description
1 polymer ?
#
loop_
_entity_poly.entity_id
_entity_poly.type
_entity_poly.pdbx_seq_one_letter_code
_entity_poly.pdbx_strand_id
1 'polypeptide(L)'
;MSNHLTPDSPTKWMTGWAERQFGSGVANMTAYVLNKYGLLNMRRKYEHLTFLPFVYSTLHYDEGWHVLKEWEELLSLTQAVYDTLDPATQIAYYQPVLHPVLGG
;
A
#
# COMPACT_ATOMS: atom_id res chain seq x y z
N MET A 1 -20.26 21.84 -6.82
CA MET A 1 -18.94 21.49 -7.36
C MET A 1 -18.79 19.98 -7.25
N SER A 2 -18.18 19.29 -8.22
CA SER A 2 -18.04 17.83 -8.19
C SER A 2 -17.08 17.40 -7.08
N ASN A 3 -17.52 16.45 -6.25
CA ASN A 3 -16.74 15.89 -5.14
C ASN A 3 -15.63 14.92 -5.59
N HIS A 4 -15.44 14.74 -6.91
CA HIS A 4 -14.58 13.70 -7.48
C HIS A 4 -13.53 14.21 -8.48
N LEU A 5 -13.30 15.53 -8.56
CA LEU A 5 -12.42 16.13 -9.57
C LEU A 5 -11.13 16.74 -9.00
N THR A 6 -10.89 16.65 -7.69
CA THR A 6 -9.67 17.17 -7.07
C THR A 6 -8.59 16.08 -6.99
N PRO A 7 -7.29 16.44 -6.92
CA PRO A 7 -6.20 15.47 -6.69
C PRO A 7 -6.40 14.58 -5.45
N ASP A 8 -7.12 15.07 -4.43
CA ASP A 8 -7.42 14.30 -3.21
C ASP A 8 -8.60 13.32 -3.35
N SER A 9 -9.31 13.36 -4.47
CA SER A 9 -10.52 12.56 -4.68
C SER A 9 -10.27 11.04 -4.57
N PRO A 10 -9.17 10.48 -5.11
CA PRO A 10 -8.86 9.05 -4.95
C PRO A 10 -8.67 8.66 -3.48
N THR A 11 -7.89 9.43 -2.72
CA THR A 11 -7.66 9.17 -1.29
C THR A 11 -8.95 9.25 -0.49
N LYS A 12 -9.78 10.28 -0.73
CA LYS A 12 -11.10 10.39 -0.07
C LYS A 12 -11.99 9.19 -0.37
N TRP A 13 -12.00 8.73 -1.61
CA TRP A 13 -12.77 7.56 -2.00
C TRP A 13 -12.25 6.29 -1.29
N MET A 14 -10.93 6.09 -1.24
CA MET A 14 -10.30 4.95 -0.56
C MET A 14 -10.58 4.97 0.95
N THR A 15 -10.49 6.12 1.60
CA THR A 15 -10.84 6.26 3.03
C THR A 15 -12.29 5.87 3.27
N GLY A 16 -13.22 6.41 2.48
CA GLY A 16 -14.64 6.07 2.63
C GLY A 16 -14.94 4.60 2.32
N TRP A 17 -14.24 4.00 1.36
CA TRP A 17 -14.32 2.55 1.12
C TRP A 17 -13.81 1.76 2.32
N ALA A 18 -12.63 2.09 2.84
CA ALA A 18 -12.01 1.39 3.97
C ALA A 18 -12.86 1.50 5.25
N GLU A 19 -13.46 2.68 5.50
CA GLU A 19 -14.40 2.86 6.61
C GLU A 19 -15.61 1.93 6.51
N ARG A 20 -16.18 1.77 5.31
CA ARG A 20 -17.32 0.86 5.09
C ARG A 20 -16.95 -0.62 5.20
N GLN A 21 -15.70 -1.00 4.88
CA GLN A 21 -15.27 -2.40 4.92
C GLN A 21 -14.73 -2.82 6.30
N PHE A 22 -13.99 -1.93 6.96
CA PHE A 22 -13.15 -2.28 8.11
C PHE A 22 -13.36 -1.37 9.33
N GLY A 23 -14.24 -0.37 9.21
CA GLY A 23 -14.51 0.60 10.27
C GLY A 23 -13.62 1.85 10.22
N SER A 24 -14.10 2.91 10.86
CA SER A 24 -13.46 4.24 10.83
C SER A 24 -12.08 4.28 11.48
N GLY A 25 -11.82 3.41 12.46
CA GLY A 25 -10.56 3.35 13.21
C GLY A 25 -9.33 3.06 12.35
N VAL A 26 -9.49 2.30 11.26
CA VAL A 26 -8.38 1.92 10.36
C VAL A 26 -8.47 2.56 8.98
N ALA A 27 -9.53 3.33 8.70
CA ALA A 27 -9.86 3.82 7.37
C ALA A 27 -8.75 4.68 6.74
N ASN A 28 -8.24 5.66 7.49
CA ASN A 28 -7.19 6.56 7.00
C ASN A 28 -5.87 5.82 6.73
N MET A 29 -5.46 4.93 7.64
CA MET A 29 -4.23 4.18 7.46
C MET A 29 -4.34 3.18 6.30
N THR A 30 -5.51 2.56 6.13
CA THR A 30 -5.77 1.66 4.99
C THR A 30 -5.71 2.41 3.66
N ALA A 31 -6.29 3.61 3.58
CA ALA A 31 -6.19 4.44 2.38
C ALA A 31 -4.73 4.87 2.09
N TYR A 32 -3.96 5.16 3.13
CA TYR A 32 -2.52 5.42 3.00
C TYR A 32 -1.78 4.19 2.43
N VAL A 33 -2.01 3.01 3.00
CA VAL A 33 -1.41 1.74 2.55
C VAL A 33 -1.71 1.48 1.08
N LEU A 34 -2.97 1.60 0.66
CA LEU A 34 -3.38 1.36 -0.73
C LEU A 34 -2.73 2.34 -1.71
N ASN A 35 -2.64 3.63 -1.35
CA ASN A 35 -1.96 4.62 -2.17
C ASN A 35 -0.44 4.34 -2.27
N LYS A 36 0.21 4.03 -1.15
CA LYS A 36 1.65 3.74 -1.10
C LYS A 36 1.98 2.47 -1.88
N TYR A 37 1.20 1.40 -1.68
CA TYR A 37 1.30 0.17 -2.45
C TYR A 37 1.16 0.42 -3.96
N GLY A 38 0.12 1.18 -4.35
CA GLY A 38 -0.11 1.54 -5.75
C GLY A 38 1.08 2.26 -6.36
N LEU A 39 1.66 3.24 -5.64
CA LEU A 39 2.85 3.96 -6.07
C LEU A 39 4.06 3.03 -6.23
N LEU A 40 4.34 2.16 -5.25
CA LEU A 40 5.49 1.27 -5.29
C LEU A 40 5.38 0.23 -6.42
N ASN A 41 4.22 -0.42 -6.59
CA ASN A 41 3.99 -1.38 -7.66
C ASN A 41 4.03 -0.74 -9.05
N MET A 42 3.62 0.53 -9.18
CA MET A 42 3.69 1.24 -10.45
C MET A 42 5.11 1.65 -10.87
N ARG A 43 6.09 1.71 -9.95
CA ARG A 43 7.50 1.96 -10.32
C ARG A 43 8.03 0.86 -11.25
N ARG A 44 7.73 -0.41 -10.94
CA ARG A 44 8.07 -1.57 -11.75
C ARG A 44 7.14 -2.74 -11.42
N LYS A 45 6.59 -3.36 -12.47
CA LYS A 45 5.84 -4.61 -12.34
C LYS A 45 6.75 -5.72 -11.81
N TYR A 46 6.23 -6.57 -10.93
CA TYR A 46 7.00 -7.62 -10.27
C TYR A 46 7.71 -8.53 -11.28
N GLU A 47 7.02 -8.85 -12.36
CA GLU A 47 7.50 -9.68 -13.48
C GLU A 47 8.71 -9.06 -14.19
N HIS A 48 8.95 -7.77 -14.02
CA HIS A 48 10.01 -7.02 -14.69
C HIS A 48 11.16 -6.60 -13.76
N LEU A 49 11.14 -6.97 -12.47
CA LEU A 49 12.17 -6.57 -11.48
C LEU A 49 13.56 -7.13 -11.84
N THR A 50 13.60 -8.33 -12.42
CA THR A 50 14.84 -9.04 -12.78
C THR A 50 15.32 -8.77 -14.20
N PHE A 51 14.61 -7.94 -14.96
CA PHE A 51 15.03 -7.58 -16.32
C PHE A 51 16.33 -6.79 -16.23
N LEU A 52 17.23 -7.02 -17.19
CA LEU A 52 18.47 -6.27 -17.31
C LEU A 52 18.27 -5.08 -18.27
N PRO A 53 18.80 -3.89 -17.95
CA PRO A 53 19.46 -3.55 -16.68
C PRO A 53 18.47 -3.54 -15.50
N PHE A 54 18.94 -3.94 -14.32
CA PHE A 54 18.14 -3.94 -13.09
C PHE A 54 17.53 -2.56 -12.85
N VAL A 55 16.29 -2.55 -12.34
CA VAL A 55 15.50 -1.31 -12.24
C VAL A 55 16.04 -0.31 -11.24
N TYR A 56 16.60 -0.77 -10.11
CA TYR A 56 17.12 0.09 -9.05
C TYR A 56 18.64 0.03 -9.00
N SER A 57 19.27 1.20 -8.89
CA SER A 57 20.70 1.32 -8.77
C SER A 57 21.20 0.88 -7.38
N THR A 58 22.25 0.07 -7.37
CA THR A 58 23.02 -0.27 -6.16
C THR A 58 24.30 0.56 -6.04
N LEU A 59 24.57 1.43 -7.02
CA LEU A 59 25.81 2.23 -7.10
C LEU A 59 25.58 3.72 -6.83
N HIS A 60 24.37 4.21 -7.05
CA HIS A 60 24.05 5.63 -6.92
C HIS A 60 22.89 5.83 -5.93
N TYR A 61 23.05 6.80 -5.03
CA TYR A 61 22.00 7.30 -4.14
C TYR A 61 21.33 6.26 -3.24
N ASP A 62 21.95 5.09 -3.05
CA ASP A 62 21.39 3.95 -2.32
C ASP A 62 19.95 3.62 -2.75
N GLU A 63 19.64 3.79 -4.05
CA GLU A 63 18.27 3.70 -4.57
C GLU A 63 17.62 2.36 -4.23
N GLY A 64 18.32 1.25 -4.47
CA GLY A 64 17.80 -0.08 -4.12
C GLY A 64 17.48 -0.24 -2.62
N TRP A 65 18.33 0.33 -1.75
CA TRP A 65 18.10 0.29 -0.30
C TRP A 65 16.91 1.14 0.12
N HIS A 66 16.78 2.35 -0.44
CA HIS A 66 15.65 3.22 -0.15
C HIS A 66 14.33 2.57 -0.56
N VAL A 67 14.27 1.96 -1.75
CA VAL A 67 13.06 1.30 -2.23
C VAL A 67 12.72 0.07 -1.38
N LEU A 68 13.71 -0.74 -1.02
CA LEU A 68 13.49 -1.89 -0.12
C LEU A 68 12.91 -1.43 1.22
N LYS A 69 13.50 -0.39 1.81
CA LYS A 69 13.04 0.18 3.07
C LYS A 69 11.59 0.70 2.98
N GLU A 70 11.20 1.33 1.87
CA GLU A 70 9.82 1.76 1.66
C GLU A 70 8.81 0.60 1.66
N TRP A 71 9.20 -0.57 1.12
CA TRP A 71 8.38 -1.79 1.18
C TRP A 71 8.31 -2.37 2.60
N GLU A 72 9.44 -2.47 3.30
CA GLU A 72 9.49 -2.97 4.67
C GLU A 72 8.65 -2.10 5.63
N GLU A 73 8.75 -0.77 5.50
CA GLU A 73 7.94 0.17 6.28
C GLU A 73 6.44 0.01 5.97
N LEU A 74 6.08 -0.13 4.69
CA LEU A 74 4.69 -0.36 4.28
C LEU A 74 4.14 -1.66 4.87
N LEU A 75 4.93 -2.74 4.83
CA LEU A 75 4.55 -4.02 5.41
C LEU A 75 4.35 -3.91 6.93
N SER A 76 5.31 -3.32 7.63
CA SER A 76 5.23 -3.15 9.08
C SER A 76 3.98 -2.35 9.49
N LEU A 77 3.65 -1.27 8.77
CA LEU A 77 2.46 -0.47 9.02
C LEU A 77 1.17 -1.26 8.74
N THR A 78 1.14 -1.99 7.63
CA THR A 78 -0.05 -2.76 7.23
C THR A 78 -0.32 -3.91 8.20
N GLN A 79 0.73 -4.61 8.63
CA GLN A 79 0.62 -5.67 9.63
C GLN A 79 0.13 -5.12 10.97
N ALA A 80 0.67 -3.99 11.43
CA ALA A 80 0.22 -3.37 12.68
C ALA A 80 -1.27 -3.00 12.65
N VAL A 81 -1.78 -2.52 11.51
CA VAL A 81 -3.22 -2.28 11.34
C VAL A 81 -4.00 -3.59 11.40
N TYR A 82 -3.58 -4.59 10.64
CA TYR A 82 -4.21 -5.91 10.62
C TYR A 82 -4.33 -6.52 12.02
N ASP A 83 -3.27 -6.44 12.82
CA ASP A 83 -3.21 -7.01 14.18
C ASP A 83 -4.17 -6.32 15.17
N THR A 84 -4.64 -5.10 14.84
CA THR A 84 -5.63 -4.38 15.68
C THR A 84 -7.08 -4.79 15.40
N LEU A 85 -7.34 -5.47 14.28
CA LEU A 85 -8.69 -5.83 13.84
C LEU A 85 -9.19 -7.08 14.55
N ASP A 86 -10.51 -7.18 14.73
CA ASP A 86 -11.12 -8.41 15.21
C ASP A 86 -10.98 -9.55 14.16
N PRO A 87 -11.06 -10.82 14.58
CA PRO A 87 -10.82 -11.96 13.69
C PRO A 87 -11.72 -12.00 12.44
N ALA A 88 -12.96 -11.50 12.52
CA ALA A 88 -13.86 -11.50 11.36
C ALA A 88 -13.42 -10.43 10.34
N THR A 89 -13.05 -9.25 10.81
CA THR A 89 -12.56 -8.17 9.95
C THR A 89 -11.17 -8.48 9.37
N GLN A 90 -10.30 -9.17 10.13
CA GLN A 90 -9.00 -9.63 9.64
C GLN A 90 -9.11 -10.44 8.34
N ILE A 91 -10.07 -11.36 8.25
CA ILE A 91 -10.26 -12.18 7.03
C ILE A 91 -10.53 -11.27 5.81
N ALA A 92 -11.43 -10.29 5.97
CA ALA A 92 -11.78 -9.34 4.92
C ALA A 92 -10.64 -8.36 4.58
N TYR A 93 -9.80 -8.02 5.55
CA TYR A 93 -8.65 -7.13 5.36
C TYR A 93 -7.47 -7.82 4.67
N TYR A 94 -7.27 -9.10 4.98
CA TYR A 94 -6.12 -9.88 4.51
C TYR A 94 -6.00 -9.84 2.99
N GLN A 95 -7.05 -10.26 2.29
CA GLN A 95 -6.98 -10.46 0.85
C GLN A 95 -6.77 -9.16 0.04
N PRO A 96 -7.52 -8.06 0.26
CA PRO A 96 -7.39 -6.86 -0.56
C PRO A 96 -6.31 -5.88 -0.09
N VAL A 97 -5.77 -6.02 1.13
CA VAL A 97 -4.81 -5.05 1.69
C VAL A 97 -3.50 -5.70 2.11
N LEU A 98 -3.51 -6.62 3.08
CA LEU A 98 -2.27 -7.17 3.63
C LEU A 98 -1.55 -8.10 2.65
N HIS A 99 -2.27 -9.00 1.98
CA HIS A 99 -1.69 -9.97 1.06
C HIS A 99 -0.95 -9.32 -0.12
N PRO A 100 -1.49 -8.28 -0.80
CA PRO A 100 -0.74 -7.55 -1.82
C PRO A 100 0.57 -6.95 -1.31
N VAL A 101 0.57 -6.41 -0.08
CA VAL A 101 1.77 -5.82 0.55
C VAL A 101 2.79 -6.90 0.94
N LEU A 102 2.35 -8.06 1.42
CA LEU A 102 3.23 -9.20 1.71
C LEU A 102 3.89 -9.79 0.46
N GLY A 103 3.21 -9.70 -0.69
CA GLY A 103 3.72 -10.24 -1.96
C GLY A 103 4.64 -9.30 -2.74
N GLY A 104 4.77 -8.03 -2.31
CA GLY A 104 5.66 -7.04 -2.92
C GLY A 104 6.99 -6.96 -2.21
#